data_AF-A0A6L3X7W5-F1
#
_entry.id   AF-A0A6L3X7W5-F1
#
_cell.length_a   1.000
_cell.length_b   1.000
_cell.length_c   1.000
_cell.angle_alpha   90.00
_cell.angle_beta   90.00
_cell.angle_gamma   90.00
#
_symmetry.space_group_name_H-M   'P 1'
#
loop_
_entity.id
_entity.type
_entity.pdbx_description
1 polymer ?
#
loop_
_entity_poly.entity_id
_entity_poly.type
_entity_poly.pdbx_seq_one_letter_code
_entity_poly.pdbx_strand_id
1 'polypeptide(L)' 'CGVALLPEVVLENSPEPVRNRVMILERSDEKTPFELGVCAQKKRLHEPLIDAFWTILPNH' A
#
# COMPACT_ATOMS: atom_id res chain seq x y z
N CYS A 1 -19.69 14.67 11.43
CA CYS A 1 -18.47 14.40 10.65
C CYS A 1 -18.02 12.98 10.91
N GLY A 2 -17.60 12.23 9.88
CA GLY A 2 -17.04 10.88 10.05
C GLY A 2 -15.53 10.94 10.30
N VAL A 3 -15.01 9.96 11.04
CA VAL A 3 -13.57 9.77 11.28
C VAL A 3 -13.18 8.42 10.71
N ALA A 4 -12.06 8.36 9.99
CA ALA A 4 -11.54 7.13 9.41
C ALA A 4 -10.03 7.02 9.66
N LEU A 5 -9.55 5.79 9.81
CA LEU A 5 -8.12 5.47 9.73
C LEU A 5 -7.82 5.05 8.29
N LEU A 6 -6.85 5.70 7.68
CA LEU A 6 -6.48 5.45 6.28
C LEU A 6 -4.95 5.41 6.15
N PRO A 7 -4.40 4.56 5.28
CA PRO A 7 -3.00 4.65 4.89
C PRO A 7 -2.72 5.96 4.15
N GLU A 8 -1.58 6.58 4.41
CA GLU A 8 -1.18 7.87 3.82
C GLU A 8 -1.26 7.85 2.28
N VAL A 9 -0.79 6.78 1.64
CA VAL A 9 -0.82 6.59 0.19
C VAL A 9 -2.24 6.69 -0.41
N VAL A 10 -3.27 6.34 0.36
CA VAL A 10 -4.67 6.47 -0.11
C VAL A 10 -5.05 7.93 -0.22
N LEU A 11 -4.64 8.77 0.74
CA LEU A 11 -4.93 10.21 0.70
C LEU A 11 -4.12 10.89 -0.40
N GLU A 12 -2.84 10.56 -0.55
CA GLU A 12 -1.96 11.11 -1.60
C GLU A 12 -2.50 10.85 -3.01
N ASN A 13 -2.98 9.64 -3.27
CA ASN A 13 -3.51 9.22 -4.57
C ASN A 13 -5.00 9.52 -4.76
N SER A 14 -5.69 10.04 -3.73
CA SER A 14 -7.10 10.43 -3.86
C SER A 14 -7.26 11.65 -4.76
N PRO A 15 -8.37 11.78 -5.51
CA PRO A 15 -8.65 12.98 -6.31
C PRO A 15 -8.66 14.27 -5.47
N GLU A 16 -8.30 15.39 -6.10
CA GLU A 16 -8.20 16.72 -5.46
C GLU A 16 -9.45 17.13 -4.63
N PRO A 17 -10.70 16.88 -5.08
CA PRO A 17 -11.89 17.18 -4.27
C PRO A 17 -11.97 16.44 -2.94
N VAL A 18 -11.36 15.26 -2.84
CA VAL A 18 -11.32 14.46 -1.61
C VAL A 18 -10.24 15.01 -0.68
N ARG A 19 -9.03 15.24 -1.20
CA ARG A 19 -7.89 15.72 -0.40
C ARG A 19 -8.20 17.05 0.29
N ASN A 20 -8.85 17.98 -0.42
CA ASN A 20 -9.18 19.32 0.11
C ASN A 20 -10.27 19.32 1.19
N ARG A 21 -10.94 18.17 1.43
CA ARG A 21 -12.02 18.03 2.41
C ARG A 21 -11.62 17.21 3.64
N VAL A 22 -10.38 16.73 3.70
CA VAL A 22 -9.86 15.93 4.81
C VAL A 22 -9.01 16.80 5.72
N MET A 23 -9.19 16.64 7.02
CA MET A 23 -8.33 17.22 8.05
C MET A 23 -7.59 16.07 8.74
N ILE A 24 -6.26 16.14 8.76
CA ILE A 24 -5.42 15.15 9.44
C ILE A 24 -5.44 15.45 10.94
N LEU A 25 -5.72 14.44 11.76
CA LEU A 25 -5.66 14.52 13.21
C LEU A 25 -4.34 13.89 13.67
N GLU A 26 -3.41 14.73 14.15
CA GLU A 26 -2.16 14.26 14.76
C GLU A 26 -2.47 13.37 15.96
N ARG A 27 -1.86 12.18 15.99
CA ARG A 27 -2.11 11.18 17.02
C ARG A 27 -0.79 10.58 17.47
N SER A 28 -0.58 10.54 18.78
CA SER A 28 0.69 10.11 19.40
C SER A 28 0.82 8.60 19.57
N ASP A 29 -0.12 7.81 19.06
CA ASP A 29 -0.01 6.35 19.12
C ASP A 29 0.88 5.87 17.97
N GLU A 30 2.03 5.31 18.34
CA GLU A 30 2.96 4.70 17.41
C GLU A 30 2.25 3.52 16.73
N LYS A 31 1.93 3.65 15.45
CA LYS A 31 1.42 2.55 14.63
C LYS A 31 2.55 2.05 13.76
N THR A 32 2.88 0.77 13.91
CA THR A 32 3.73 0.07 12.97
C THR A 32 3.12 0.18 11.56
N PRO A 33 3.90 0.60 10.56
CA PRO A 33 3.44 0.61 9.18
C PRO A 33 2.96 -0.77 8.74
N PHE A 34 1.98 -0.80 7.83
CA PHE A 34 1.58 -2.06 7.20
C PHE A 34 2.66 -2.48 6.20
N GLU A 35 3.09 -3.74 6.27
CA GLU A 35 3.95 -4.33 5.26
C GLU A 35 3.14 -4.61 3.98
N LEU A 36 3.62 -4.08 2.85
CA LEU A 36 3.09 -4.38 1.53
C LEU A 36 4.02 -5.35 0.82
N GLY A 37 3.45 -6.33 0.12
CA GLY A 37 4.21 -7.34 -0.60
C GLY A 37 3.46 -7.88 -1.81
N VAL A 38 4.19 -8.58 -2.66
CA VAL A 38 3.66 -9.32 -3.80
C VAL A 38 3.50 -10.79 -3.39
N CYS A 39 2.39 -11.42 -3.80
CA CYS A 39 2.20 -12.85 -3.63
C CYS A 39 1.89 -13.54 -4.96
N ALA A 40 2.34 -14.78 -5.09
CA ALA A 40 2.02 -15.67 -6.20
C ALA A 40 1.87 -17.11 -5.69
N GLN A 41 1.15 -17.94 -6.44
CA GLN A 41 1.08 -19.36 -6.10
C GLN A 41 2.47 -19.99 -6.31
N LYS A 42 3.00 -20.71 -5.31
CA LYS A 42 4.31 -21.36 -5.39
C LYS A 42 4.49 -22.20 -6.66
N LYS A 43 3.45 -22.95 -7.05
CA LYS A 43 3.46 -23.78 -8.26
C LYS A 43 3.58 -22.98 -9.57
N ARG A 44 3.34 -21.67 -9.55
CA ARG A 44 3.36 -20.78 -10.73
C ARG A 44 4.61 -19.90 -10.79
N LEU A 45 5.45 -19.92 -9.76
CA LEU A 45 6.69 -19.12 -9.73
C LEU A 45 7.66 -19.48 -10.86
N HIS A 46 7.55 -20.68 -11.43
CA HIS A 46 8.34 -21.10 -12.59
C HIS A 46 7.79 -20.60 -13.94
N GLU A 47 6.59 -20.01 -13.98
CA GLU A 47 6.04 -19.46 -15.22
C GLU A 47 6.90 -18.26 -15.66
N PRO A 48 7.39 -18.18 -16.92
CA PRO A 48 8.40 -17.21 -17.31
C PRO A 48 8.04 -15.74 -17.02
N LEU A 49 6.77 -15.37 -17.17
CA LEU A 49 6.31 -14.00 -16.88
C LEU A 49 6.28 -13.71 -15.38
N ILE A 50 5.91 -14.70 -14.56
CA ILE A 50 5.89 -14.54 -13.10
C ILE A 50 7.31 -14.50 -12.58
N ASP A 51 8.19 -15.38 -13.04
CA ASP A 51 9.61 -15.40 -12.67
C ASP A 51 10.32 -14.08 -13.03
N ALA A 52 10.10 -13.59 -14.26
CA ALA A 52 10.63 -12.30 -14.70
C ALA A 52 10.13 -11.13 -13.82
N PHE A 53 8.87 -11.15 -13.39
CA PHE A 53 8.38 -10.16 -12.43
C PHE A 53 8.92 -10.38 -11.01
N TRP A 54 9.14 -11.62 -10.60
CA TRP A 54 9.60 -11.97 -9.26
C TRP A 54 11.05 -11.53 -9.03
N THR A 55 11.90 -11.66 -10.05
CA THR A 55 13.32 -11.28 -10.02
C THR A 55 13.58 -9.78 -9.97
N ILE A 56 12.59 -8.93 -10.31
CA ILE A 56 12.71 -7.46 -10.19
C ILE A 56 12.27 -6.92 -8.83
N LEU A 57 11.75 -7.77 -7.94
CA LEU A 57 11.28 -7.32 -6.64
C LEU A 57 12.48 -6.91 -5.75
N PRO A 58 12.38 -5.81 -5.00
CA PRO A 58 13.51 -5.19 -4.29
C PRO A 58 14.16 -6.02 -3.17
N ASN A 59 13.59 -7.17 -2.80
CA ASN A 59 14.03 -8.01 -1.69
C ASN A 59 14.35 -9.46 -2.11
N HIS A 60 14.75 -9.67 -3.37
CA HIS A 60 15.16 -10.98 -3.86
C HIS A 60 16.68 -11.22 -3.75
#